data_AF-A0A7Y6TZE6-F1
#
_entry.id   AF-A0A7Y6TZE6-F1
#
_cell.length_a   1.000
_cell.length_b   1.000
_cell.length_c   1.000
_cell.angle_alpha   90.00
_cell.angle_beta   90.00
_cell.angle_gamma   90.00
#
_symmetry.space_group_name_H-M   'P 1'
#
loop_
_entity.id
_entity.type
_entity.pdbx_description
1 polymer ?
#
loop_
_entity_poly.entity_id
_entity_poly.type
_entity_poly.pdbx_seq_one_letter_code
_entity_poly.pdbx_strand_id
1 'polypeptide(L)'
;MKDSTFSAFAEENVTKKVSKNKNVPATEQNVLLLLKQLEQEGKPTHGPAIARASNGTITVSSIYKLLDRLATRGLVARAEVDVALGDITVKRVHYQTISSNHKVNQ
;
A
#
# COMPACT_ATOMS: atom_id res chain seq x y z
N MET A 1 -31.77 -19.27 -48.13
CA MET A 1 -31.94 -17.82 -47.92
C MET A 1 -32.65 -17.61 -46.59
N LYS A 2 -31.92 -17.11 -45.60
CA LYS A 2 -32.35 -16.15 -44.57
C LYS A 2 -31.13 -15.87 -43.70
N ASP A 3 -30.83 -14.58 -43.62
CA ASP A 3 -29.61 -13.95 -43.17
C ASP A 3 -29.27 -14.26 -41.72
N SER A 4 -28.00 -14.59 -41.45
CA SER A 4 -27.43 -14.47 -40.11
C SER A 4 -26.47 -13.30 -40.15
N THR A 5 -27.06 -12.16 -39.83
CA THR A 5 -26.46 -10.85 -39.62
C THR A 5 -25.29 -10.96 -38.64
N PHE A 6 -24.21 -10.27 -39.00
CA PHE A 6 -23.06 -9.97 -38.17
C PHE A 6 -23.44 -9.64 -36.71
N SER A 7 -22.72 -10.24 -35.76
CA SER A 7 -22.47 -9.62 -34.45
C SER A 7 -20.97 -9.69 -34.17
N ALA A 8 -20.24 -8.73 -34.74
CA ALA A 8 -19.02 -8.25 -34.10
C ALA A 8 -19.38 -7.66 -32.72
N PHE A 9 -18.37 -7.58 -31.83
CA PHE A 9 -18.42 -7.01 -30.48
C PHE A 9 -18.89 -7.94 -29.35
N ALA A 10 -17.96 -8.75 -28.84
CA ALA A 10 -17.92 -9.07 -27.41
C ALA A 10 -16.48 -9.31 -26.89
N GLU A 11 -15.45 -8.79 -27.55
CA GLU A 11 -14.09 -8.71 -27.00
C GLU A 11 -13.85 -7.34 -26.35
N GLU A 12 -14.65 -6.96 -25.36
CA GLU A 12 -14.32 -5.75 -24.59
C GLU A 12 -14.99 -5.75 -23.22
N ASN A 13 -14.63 -6.66 -22.32
CA ASN A 13 -14.93 -6.50 -20.90
C ASN A 13 -14.18 -7.56 -20.07
N VAL A 14 -12.94 -7.31 -19.64
CA VAL A 14 -12.46 -7.45 -18.24
C VAL A 14 -11.04 -6.84 -18.13
N THR A 15 -10.84 -5.58 -18.52
CA THR A 15 -9.63 -4.81 -18.17
C THR A 15 -9.99 -3.47 -17.54
N LYS A 16 -11.04 -3.45 -16.71
CA LYS A 16 -11.37 -2.28 -15.85
C LYS A 16 -11.80 -2.73 -14.45
N LYS A 17 -10.90 -3.43 -13.75
CA LYS A 17 -10.93 -3.53 -12.28
C LYS A 17 -9.61 -3.04 -11.68
N VAL A 18 -9.11 -1.91 -12.17
CA VAL A 18 -8.22 -1.06 -11.38
C VAL A 18 -9.08 0.11 -10.93
N SER A 19 -9.67 -0.03 -9.75
CA SER A 19 -10.37 1.05 -9.07
C SER A 19 -9.43 2.25 -9.03
N LYS A 20 -9.78 3.25 -9.84
CA LYS A 20 -9.19 4.59 -9.87
C LYS A 20 -9.27 5.20 -8.47
N ASN A 21 -8.25 5.01 -7.63
CA ASN A 21 -8.06 5.83 -6.44
C ASN A 21 -7.49 7.19 -6.92
N LYS A 22 -8.36 8.00 -7.53
CA LYS A 22 -8.00 9.15 -8.37
C LYS A 22 -7.36 10.34 -7.63
N ASN A 23 -7.16 10.24 -6.30
CA ASN A 23 -6.75 11.37 -5.45
C ASN A 23 -5.60 11.06 -4.47
N VAL A 24 -4.75 10.06 -4.73
CA VAL A 24 -3.53 9.87 -3.94
C VAL A 24 -2.41 10.72 -4.55
N PRO A 25 -1.85 11.71 -3.83
CA PRO A 25 -0.69 12.47 -4.31
C PRO A 25 0.49 11.55 -4.65
N ALA A 26 1.29 11.94 -5.65
CA ALA A 26 2.42 11.13 -6.11
C ALA A 26 3.38 10.73 -4.96
N THR A 27 3.62 11.64 -4.00
CA THR A 27 4.47 11.34 -2.84
C THR A 27 3.85 10.29 -1.91
N GLU A 28 2.53 10.30 -1.71
CA GLU A 28 1.83 9.27 -0.94
C GLU A 28 1.85 7.92 -1.68
N GLN A 29 1.71 7.94 -3.00
CA GLN A 29 1.82 6.74 -3.83
C GLN A 29 3.23 6.13 -3.78
N ASN A 30 4.28 6.97 -3.81
CA ASN A 30 5.66 6.52 -3.65
C ASN A 30 5.89 5.86 -2.28
N VAL A 31 5.33 6.42 -1.21
CA VAL A 31 5.41 5.80 0.13
C VAL A 31 4.70 4.45 0.17
N LEU A 32 3.54 4.31 -0.48
CA LEU A 32 2.85 3.01 -0.59
C LEU A 32 3.67 1.98 -1.36
N LEU A 33 4.30 2.37 -2.48
CA LEU A 33 5.16 1.48 -3.26
C LEU A 33 6.38 1.02 -2.45
N LEU A 34 7.07 1.94 -1.77
CA LEU A 34 8.21 1.62 -0.92
C LEU A 34 7.81 0.70 0.24
N LEU A 35 6.68 0.99 0.90
CA LEU A 35 6.16 0.15 1.96
C LEU A 35 5.86 -1.26 1.44
N LYS A 36 5.22 -1.37 0.26
CA LYS A 36 4.89 -2.67 -0.31
C LYS A 36 6.13 -3.47 -0.69
N GLN A 37 7.14 -2.82 -1.24
CA GLN A 37 8.42 -3.44 -1.55
C GLN A 37 9.09 -3.99 -0.28
N LEU A 38 9.13 -3.20 0.80
CA LEU A 38 9.70 -3.65 2.07
C LEU A 38 8.95 -4.86 2.65
N GLU A 39 7.62 -4.88 2.58
CA GLU A 39 6.82 -6.05 2.98
C GLU A 39 7.18 -7.31 2.18
N GLN A 40 7.27 -7.17 0.86
CA GLN A 40 7.59 -8.28 -0.04
C GLN A 40 9.00 -8.83 0.18
N GLU A 41 9.95 -7.95 0.51
CA GLU A 41 11.33 -8.31 0.82
C GLU A 41 11.50 -8.81 2.27
N GLY A 42 10.44 -8.88 3.07
CA GLY A 42 10.51 -9.25 4.49
C GLY A 42 11.35 -8.28 5.33
N LYS A 43 11.50 -7.03 4.87
CA LYS A 43 12.30 -5.99 5.52
C LYS A 43 11.50 -5.21 6.55
N PRO A 44 12.16 -4.51 7.49
CA PRO A 44 11.46 -3.71 8.48
C PRO A 44 10.59 -2.61 7.85
N THR A 45 9.34 -2.50 8.30
CA THR A 45 8.35 -1.54 7.77
C THR A 45 8.07 -0.36 8.70
N HIS A 46 9.04 0.02 9.52
CA HIS A 46 8.94 1.19 10.40
C HIS A 46 9.41 2.48 9.70
N GLY A 47 8.98 3.65 10.19
CA GLY A 47 9.23 4.96 9.55
C GLY A 47 10.68 5.19 9.07
N PRO A 48 11.72 4.98 9.90
CA PRO A 48 13.11 5.12 9.47
C PRO A 48 13.56 4.14 8.39
N ALA A 49 12.99 2.94 8.31
CA ALA A 49 13.32 1.98 7.27
C ALA A 49 12.71 2.41 5.92
N ILE A 50 11.47 2.90 5.93
CA ILE A 50 10.81 3.44 4.74
C ILE A 50 11.54 4.68 4.22
N ALA A 51 11.97 5.58 5.12
CA ALA A 51 12.76 6.74 4.74
C ALA A 51 14.10 6.35 4.10
N ARG A 52 14.80 5.34 4.65
CA ARG A 52 16.01 4.79 4.05
C ARG A 52 15.77 4.16 2.68
N ALA A 53 14.66 3.43 2.51
CA ALA A 53 14.27 2.86 1.21
C ALA A 53 14.00 3.94 0.15
N SER A 54 13.64 5.17 0.57
CA SER A 54 13.52 6.32 -0.33
C SER A 54 14.87 6.92 -0.76
N ASN A 55 16.01 6.36 -0.32
CA ASN A 55 17.36 6.87 -0.57
C ASN A 55 17.52 8.37 -0.22
N GLY A 56 16.85 8.83 0.85
CA GLY A 56 16.91 10.22 1.32
C GLY A 56 16.04 11.21 0.55
N THR A 57 15.26 10.76 -0.44
CA THR A 57 14.34 11.63 -1.19
C THR A 57 13.16 12.11 -0.34
N ILE A 58 12.76 11.34 0.68
CA ILE A 58 11.71 11.71 1.62
C ILE A 58 12.29 11.68 3.04
N THR A 59 12.19 12.81 3.74
CA THR A 59 12.65 12.90 5.13
C THR A 59 11.82 12.00 6.05
N VAL A 60 12.43 11.51 7.14
CA VAL A 60 11.73 10.68 8.13
C VAL A 60 10.47 11.37 8.69
N SER A 61 10.55 12.67 8.96
CA SER A 61 9.41 13.47 9.43
C SER A 61 8.28 13.52 8.40
N SER A 62 8.61 13.61 7.11
CA SER A 62 7.63 13.60 6.03
C SER A 62 7.00 12.22 5.87
N ILE A 63 7.77 11.14 6.00
CA ILE A 63 7.25 9.77 5.99
C ILE A 63 6.16 9.58 7.04
N TYR A 64 6.38 10.02 8.28
CA TYR A 64 5.35 9.90 9.32
C TYR A 64 4.07 10.67 8.98
N LYS A 65 4.18 11.90 8.47
CA LYS A 65 3.02 12.70 8.04
C LYS A 65 2.27 12.07 6.87
N LEU A 66 2.98 11.39 5.97
CA LEU A 66 2.38 10.72 4.82
C LEU A 66 1.70 9.41 5.25
N LEU A 67 2.34 8.63 6.12
CA LEU A 67 1.76 7.40 6.67
C LEU A 67 0.51 7.67 7.50
N ASP A 68 0.48 8.76 8.27
CA ASP A 68 -0.71 9.17 9.03
C ASP A 68 -1.90 9.54 8.13
N ARG A 69 -1.63 10.27 7.04
CA ARG A 69 -2.65 10.56 6.02
C ARG A 69 -3.13 9.29 5.31
N LEU A 70 -2.21 8.40 4.94
CA LEU A 70 -2.53 7.11 4.33
C LEU A 70 -3.35 6.21 5.27
N ALA A 71 -3.06 6.24 6.57
CA ALA A 71 -3.82 5.52 7.58
C ALA A 71 -5.23 6.10 7.76
N THR A 72 -5.35 7.44 7.81
CA THR A 72 -6.65 8.13 7.85
C THR A 72 -7.51 7.79 6.63
N ARG A 73 -6.88 7.55 5.48
CA ARG A 73 -7.54 7.10 4.23
C ARG A 73 -7.83 5.60 4.18
N GLY A 74 -7.45 4.83 5.20
CA GLY A 74 -7.64 3.37 5.24
C GLY A 74 -6.77 2.60 4.25
N LEU A 75 -5.62 3.15 3.85
CA LEU A 75 -4.67 2.50 2.92
C LEU A 75 -3.52 1.80 3.66
N VAL A 76 -3.24 2.23 4.89
CA VAL A 76 -2.15 1.71 5.71
C VAL A 76 -2.67 1.44 7.13
N ALA A 77 -2.33 0.28 7.68
CA ALA A 77 -2.51 -0.05 9.08
C ALA A 77 -1.20 0.19 9.85
N ARG A 78 -1.33 0.51 11.14
CA ARG A 78 -0.20 0.62 12.07
C ARG A 78 -0.35 -0.44 13.17
N ALA A 79 0.74 -1.08 13.55
CA ALA A 79 0.79 -2.02 14.65
C ALA A 79 2.03 -1.74 15.51
N GLU A 80 1.86 -1.73 16.82
CA GLU A 80 3.01 -1.75 17.74
C GLU A 80 3.52 -3.18 17.85
N VAL A 81 4.82 -3.33 17.66
CA VAL A 81 5.53 -4.60 17.77
C VAL A 81 6.64 -4.44 18.78
N ASP A 82 6.73 -5.40 19.69
CA ASP A 82 7.82 -5.48 20.63
C ASP A 82 9.09 -5.97 19.92
N VAL A 83 10.16 -5.19 20.03
CA VAL A 83 11.46 -5.47 19.43
C VAL A 83 12.50 -5.62 20.53
N ALA A 84 13.12 -6.79 20.61
CA ALA A 84 14.23 -7.03 21.52
C ALA A 84 15.51 -6.34 21.01
N LEU A 85 16.18 -5.61 21.91
CA LEU A 85 17.48 -4.98 21.70
C LEU A 85 18.41 -5.41 22.84
N GLY A 86 19.10 -6.54 22.69
CA GLY A 86 19.81 -7.16 23.80
C GLY A 86 18.83 -7.59 24.89
N ASP A 87 19.01 -7.09 26.11
CA ASP A 87 18.18 -7.43 27.27
C ASP A 87 16.96 -6.52 27.46
N ILE A 88 16.78 -5.50 26.60
CA ILE A 88 15.63 -4.60 26.66
C ILE A 88 14.65 -4.90 25.53
N THR A 89 13.36 -4.72 25.80
CA THR A 89 12.31 -4.75 24.78
C THR A 89 11.78 -3.35 24.57
N VAL A 90 11.75 -2.89 23.32
CA VAL A 90 11.22 -1.58 22.94
C VAL A 90 10.03 -1.74 22.02
N LYS A 91 9.02 -0.92 22.22
CA LYS A 91 7.88 -0.84 21.31
C LYS A 91 8.26 -0.10 20.04
N ARG A 92 7.97 -0.69 18.88
CA ARG A 92 8.18 -0.06 17.57
C ARG A 92 6.92 -0.14 16.74
N VAL A 93 6.58 0.97 16.10
CA VAL A 93 5.44 1.02 15.17
C VAL A 93 5.87 0.49 13.81
N HIS A 94 5.19 -0.55 13.37
CA HIS A 94 5.29 -1.13 12.03
C HIS A 94 4.06 -0.73 11.22
N TYR A 95 4.26 -0.55 9.92
CA TYR A 95 3.20 -0.19 8.98
C TYR A 95 2.96 -1.35 8.02
N GLN A 96 1.71 -1.51 7.58
CA GLN A 96 1.32 -2.50 6.59
C GLN A 96 0.27 -1.93 5.63
N THR A 97 0.38 -2.25 4.36
CA THR A 97 -0.62 -1.92 3.33
C THR A 97 -1.88 -2.74 3.56
N ILE A 98 -3.03 -2.07 3.58
CA ILE A 98 -4.33 -2.75 3.68
C ILE A 98 -4.68 -3.23 2.28
N SER A 99 -4.59 -4.54 2.04
CA SER A 99 -5.03 -5.12 0.78
C SER A 99 -6.56 -5.19 0.76
N SER A 100 -7.19 -4.74 -0.33
CA SER A 100 -8.65 -4.69 -0.53
C SER A 100 -9.36 -6.05 -0.54
N ASN A 101 -8.68 -7.13 -0.12
CA ASN A 101 -9.21 -8.49 0.00
C ASN A 101 -9.66 -8.84 1.43
N HIS A 102 -10.06 -7.84 2.22
CA HIS A 102 -10.81 -8.14 3.44
C HIS A 102 -12.22 -8.58 3.02
N LYS A 103 -12.40 -9.88 2.79
CA LYS A 103 -13.73 -10.48 3.00
C LYS A 103 -14.08 -10.19 4.45
N VAL A 104 -15.07 -9.32 4.63
CA VAL A 104 -15.83 -9.23 5.86
C VAL A 104 -16.56 -10.57 5.96
N ASN A 105 -16.04 -11.52 6.72
CA ASN A 105 -16.86 -12.64 7.15
C ASN A 105 -17.85 -12.07 8.16
N GLN A 106 -19.09 -11.98 7.70
CA GLN A 106 -20.28 -11.90 8.53
C GLN A 106 -20.43 -13.18 9.37
#